data_AF-A0A818PP04-F1
#
_entry.id   AF-A0A818PP04-F1
#
_cell.length_a   1.000
_cell.length_b   1.000
_cell.length_c   1.000
_cell.angle_alpha   90.00
_cell.angle_beta   90.00
_cell.angle_gamma   90.00
#
_symmetry.space_group_name_H-M   'P 1'
#
loop_
_entity.id
_entity.type
_entity.pdbx_description
1 polymer ?
#
loop_
_entity_poly.entity_id
_entity_poly.type
_entity_poly.pdbx_seq_one_letter_code
_entity_poly.pdbx_strand_id
1 'polypeptide(L)'
;MSLLFSIETLGHVVDDDVLKLAENEIIQVLQLKYNDSKDEIVHDLMENGRQSLFKYEDDLLPDIYTAAINEKDSDFMKALKYYLEQQWKIRYSSNEWFVLFLKQNEDSQNYQFILNRTAEYGNKYMKNCPILSIVLQLLFKEIDDQCLTELNLFNDLWLTITNHGLKSIEKYSNYISKDLLNTIIEKKELVLFQALREYYRPQLFQLLEESNIKNTDNLYELALNNVADYGWLKGLQELQNKIIPKCFKILLTKIRGKDDSIALIDSITVSCDTFRKKDKLKERGK
;
A
#
# COMPACT_ATOMS: atom_id res chain seq x y z
N MET A 1 29.96 -30.90 13.12
CA MET A 1 29.63 -30.79 11.68
C MET A 1 29.10 -29.39 11.46
N SER A 2 29.93 -28.54 10.85
CA SER A 2 29.63 -27.14 10.52
C SER A 2 29.11 -27.10 9.09
N LEU A 3 27.93 -26.53 8.88
CA LEU A 3 27.42 -26.19 7.55
C LEU A 3 27.51 -24.68 7.41
N LEU A 4 28.60 -24.25 6.77
CA LEU A 4 28.76 -22.93 6.17
C LEU A 4 27.77 -22.84 5.01
N PHE A 5 26.78 -21.95 5.11
CA PHE A 5 26.02 -21.50 3.96
C PHE A 5 26.79 -20.36 3.29
N SER A 6 27.30 -20.65 2.09
CA SER A 6 27.81 -19.64 1.17
C SER A 6 26.67 -18.73 0.74
N ILE A 7 26.82 -17.43 0.99
CA ILE A 7 25.97 -16.39 0.43
C ILE A 7 26.46 -16.16 -1.01
N GLU A 8 25.77 -16.75 -1.98
CA GLU A 8 25.93 -16.35 -3.38
C GLU A 8 25.10 -15.09 -3.63
N THR A 9 25.80 -13.98 -3.81
CA THR A 9 25.28 -12.75 -4.40
C THR A 9 24.88 -12.99 -5.85
N LEU A 10 23.61 -13.34 -6.09
CA LEU A 10 23.03 -13.54 -7.43
C LEU A 10 21.60 -12.97 -7.59
N GLY A 11 21.15 -12.12 -6.66
CA GLY A 11 19.73 -11.73 -6.57
C GLY A 11 19.28 -10.44 -7.26
N HIS A 12 20.14 -9.68 -7.95
CA HIS A 12 19.73 -8.37 -8.49
C HIS A 12 19.60 -8.28 -10.02
N VAL A 13 20.15 -9.24 -10.78
CA VAL A 13 20.13 -9.18 -12.26
C VAL A 13 18.93 -9.92 -12.86
N VAL A 14 18.39 -10.92 -12.17
CA VAL A 14 17.30 -11.78 -12.68
C VAL A 14 15.93 -11.10 -12.59
N ASP A 15 15.74 -10.19 -11.63
CA ASP A 15 14.42 -9.62 -11.32
C ASP A 15 14.02 -8.48 -12.28
N ASP A 16 14.98 -7.68 -12.72
CA ASP A 16 14.73 -6.57 -13.66
C ASP A 16 14.34 -7.08 -15.06
N ASP A 17 14.87 -8.24 -15.46
CA ASP A 17 14.53 -8.90 -16.72
C ASP A 17 13.08 -9.40 -16.73
N VAL A 18 12.56 -9.88 -15.60
CA VAL A 18 11.16 -10.34 -15.49
C VAL A 18 10.18 -9.17 -15.64
N LEU A 19 10.44 -8.03 -15.01
CA LEU A 19 9.61 -6.84 -15.16
C LEU A 19 9.63 -6.29 -16.58
N LYS A 20 10.82 -6.25 -17.20
CA LYS A 20 10.97 -5.85 -18.60
C LYS A 20 10.22 -6.78 -19.55
N LEU A 21 10.22 -8.10 -19.28
CA LEU A 21 9.46 -9.04 -20.08
C LEU A 21 7.95 -8.79 -19.97
N ALA A 22 7.43 -8.58 -18.75
CA ALA A 22 6.02 -8.25 -18.53
C ALA A 22 5.63 -6.91 -19.17
N GLU A 23 6.50 -5.89 -19.09
CA GLU A 23 6.30 -4.61 -19.76
C GLU A 23 6.27 -4.75 -21.29
N ASN A 24 7.19 -5.54 -21.86
CA ASN A 24 7.23 -5.82 -23.28
C ASN A 24 5.97 -6.56 -23.75
N GLU A 25 5.40 -7.44 -22.94
CA GLU A 25 4.12 -8.11 -23.25
C GLU A 25 2.98 -7.08 -23.35
N ILE A 26 2.92 -6.12 -22.43
CA ILE A 26 1.94 -5.02 -22.47
C ILE A 26 2.12 -4.18 -23.74
N ILE A 27 3.35 -3.82 -24.08
CA ILE A 27 3.70 -3.09 -25.32
C ILE A 27 3.24 -3.87 -26.56
N GLN A 28 3.46 -5.18 -26.58
CA GLN A 28 3.07 -6.05 -27.70
C GLN A 28 1.55 -6.16 -27.83
N VAL A 29 0.84 -6.39 -26.73
CA VAL A 29 -0.63 -6.53 -26.72
C VAL A 29 -1.30 -5.24 -27.17
N LEU A 30 -0.79 -4.08 -26.72
CA LEU A 30 -1.28 -2.77 -27.16
C LEU A 30 -0.74 -2.33 -28.53
N GLN A 31 0.17 -3.10 -29.12
CA GLN A 31 0.86 -2.79 -30.38
C GLN A 31 1.46 -1.37 -30.40
N LEU A 32 2.02 -0.94 -29.26
CA LEU A 32 2.62 0.38 -29.15
C LEU A 32 3.83 0.46 -30.09
N LYS A 33 3.77 1.38 -31.05
CA LYS A 33 4.89 1.66 -31.95
C LYS A 33 5.95 2.46 -31.16
N TYR A 34 7.19 2.42 -31.62
CA TYR A 34 8.20 3.38 -31.14
C TYR A 34 7.81 4.79 -31.64
N ASN A 35 6.93 5.44 -30.89
CA ASN A 35 6.53 6.83 -31.03
C ASN A 35 6.73 7.55 -29.69
N ASP A 36 6.58 8.87 -29.69
CA ASP A 36 6.86 9.72 -28.53
C ASP A 36 5.96 9.39 -27.32
N SER A 37 4.78 8.79 -27.54
CA SER A 37 3.80 8.48 -26.49
C SER A 37 4.02 7.11 -25.81
N LYS A 38 4.83 6.19 -26.38
CA LYS A 38 4.95 4.81 -25.85
C LYS A 38 5.33 4.77 -24.38
N ASP A 39 6.43 5.44 -24.03
CA ASP A 39 6.98 5.38 -22.68
C ASP A 39 6.04 6.07 -21.67
N GLU A 40 5.33 7.11 -22.13
CA GLU A 40 4.31 7.80 -21.34
C GLU A 40 3.12 6.86 -21.05
N ILE A 41 2.56 6.21 -22.08
CA ILE A 41 1.45 5.25 -21.94
C ILE A 41 1.81 4.14 -20.95
N VAL A 42 3.00 3.55 -21.10
CA VAL A 42 3.47 2.48 -20.23
C VAL A 42 3.60 2.99 -18.79
N HIS A 43 4.23 4.13 -18.58
CA HIS A 43 4.36 4.73 -17.25
C HIS A 43 2.99 4.97 -16.60
N ASP A 44 2.06 5.58 -17.34
CA ASP A 44 0.72 5.89 -16.87
C ASP A 44 -0.08 4.63 -16.52
N LEU A 45 0.08 3.55 -17.29
CA LEU A 45 -0.50 2.23 -16.99
C LEU A 45 0.03 1.64 -15.68
N MET A 46 1.33 1.75 -15.41
CA MET A 46 1.92 1.20 -14.18
C MET A 46 1.48 1.98 -12.93
N GLU A 47 1.20 3.27 -13.07
CA GLU A 47 0.76 4.10 -11.95
C GLU A 47 -0.76 4.06 -11.73
N ASN A 48 -1.53 4.11 -12.82
CA ASN A 48 -2.96 4.39 -12.80
C ASN A 48 -3.82 3.25 -13.36
N GLY A 49 -3.20 2.13 -13.76
CA GLY A 49 -3.87 0.95 -14.29
C GLY A 49 -4.52 1.21 -15.65
N ARG A 50 -5.36 0.26 -16.08
CA ARG A 50 -6.09 0.30 -17.35
C ARG A 50 -6.84 1.61 -17.58
N GLN A 51 -7.38 2.23 -16.55
CA GLN A 51 -8.14 3.48 -16.66
C GLN A 51 -7.30 4.66 -17.19
N SER A 52 -5.97 4.58 -17.18
CA SER A 52 -5.14 5.61 -17.83
C SER A 52 -5.30 5.62 -19.35
N LEU A 53 -5.66 4.48 -19.97
CA LEU A 53 -5.82 4.37 -21.43
C LEU A 53 -6.90 5.28 -22.00
N PHE A 54 -7.86 5.77 -21.20
CA PHE A 54 -8.82 6.77 -21.65
C PHE A 54 -8.18 8.08 -22.15
N LYS A 55 -6.92 8.35 -21.76
CA LYS A 55 -6.15 9.51 -22.24
C LYS A 55 -5.55 9.28 -23.64
N TYR A 56 -5.44 8.02 -24.06
CA TYR A 56 -4.62 7.57 -25.19
C TYR A 56 -5.46 6.85 -26.25
N GLU A 57 -6.76 7.16 -26.33
CA GLU A 57 -7.67 6.57 -27.32
C GLU A 57 -7.20 6.83 -28.76
N ASP A 58 -6.72 8.05 -29.04
CA ASP A 58 -6.22 8.45 -30.36
C ASP A 58 -4.81 7.91 -30.68
N ASP A 59 -4.07 7.42 -29.67
CA ASP A 59 -2.73 6.86 -29.83
C ASP A 59 -2.75 5.35 -30.16
N LEU A 60 -3.91 4.70 -30.02
CA LEU A 60 -4.10 3.25 -30.21
C LEU A 60 -4.95 2.96 -31.44
N LEU A 61 -4.77 1.75 -32.01
CA LEU A 61 -5.69 1.29 -33.05
C LEU A 61 -7.09 1.07 -32.42
N PRO A 62 -8.19 1.51 -33.07
CA PRO A 62 -9.53 1.48 -32.47
C PRO A 62 -9.95 0.11 -31.93
N ASP A 63 -9.65 -0.98 -32.66
CA ASP A 63 -9.99 -2.34 -32.24
C ASP A 63 -9.19 -2.78 -31.00
N ILE A 64 -7.92 -2.36 -30.90
CA ILE A 64 -7.04 -2.68 -29.76
C ILE A 64 -7.50 -1.92 -28.52
N TYR A 65 -7.78 -0.62 -28.65
CA TYR A 65 -8.30 0.19 -27.56
C TYR A 65 -9.63 -0.38 -27.03
N THR A 66 -10.55 -0.69 -27.96
CA THR A 66 -11.86 -1.26 -27.62
C THR A 66 -11.71 -2.58 -26.86
N ALA A 67 -10.83 -3.48 -27.32
CA ALA A 67 -10.54 -4.74 -26.64
C ALA A 67 -9.92 -4.52 -25.25
N ALA A 68 -8.94 -3.62 -25.15
CA ALA A 68 -8.26 -3.33 -23.88
C ALA A 68 -9.21 -2.78 -22.82
N ILE A 69 -10.08 -1.82 -23.16
CA ILE A 69 -11.00 -1.15 -22.23
C ILE A 69 -12.24 -2.01 -21.88
N ASN A 70 -12.83 -2.71 -22.86
CA ASN A 70 -14.14 -3.34 -22.64
C ASN A 70 -14.07 -4.79 -22.17
N GLU A 71 -12.98 -5.51 -22.44
CA GLU A 71 -12.86 -6.92 -22.08
C GLU A 71 -12.13 -7.10 -20.75
N LYS A 72 -12.88 -7.57 -19.73
CA LYS A 72 -12.37 -7.77 -18.36
C LYS A 72 -11.25 -8.83 -18.27
N ASP A 73 -11.31 -9.86 -19.11
CA ASP A 73 -10.36 -10.97 -19.16
C ASP A 73 -9.49 -10.95 -20.44
N SER A 74 -9.27 -9.76 -21.00
CA SER A 74 -8.38 -9.54 -22.15
C SER A 74 -6.94 -9.97 -21.83
N ASP A 75 -6.19 -10.27 -22.88
CA ASP A 75 -4.74 -10.53 -22.76
C ASP A 75 -4.00 -9.32 -22.18
N PHE A 76 -4.51 -8.11 -22.44
CA PHE A 76 -4.00 -6.89 -21.82
C PHE A 76 -4.15 -6.91 -20.29
N MET A 77 -5.35 -7.23 -19.78
CA MET A 77 -5.57 -7.32 -18.35
C MET A 77 -4.74 -8.45 -17.72
N LYS A 78 -4.51 -9.56 -18.42
CA LYS A 78 -3.62 -10.64 -17.94
C LYS A 78 -2.18 -10.15 -17.81
N ALA A 79 -1.65 -9.49 -18.85
CA ALA A 79 -0.29 -8.96 -18.86
C ALA A 79 -0.09 -7.90 -17.77
N LEU A 80 -1.06 -6.99 -17.59
CA LEU A 80 -1.00 -5.94 -16.57
C LEU A 80 -1.03 -6.50 -15.14
N LYS A 81 -1.88 -7.52 -14.89
CA LYS A 81 -1.91 -8.22 -13.59
C LYS A 81 -0.60 -8.94 -13.32
N TYR A 82 -0.05 -9.61 -14.32
CA TYR A 82 1.23 -10.28 -14.20
C TYR A 82 2.34 -9.29 -13.84
N TYR A 83 2.42 -8.16 -14.54
CA TYR A 83 3.37 -7.09 -14.22
C TYR A 83 3.24 -6.64 -12.76
N LEU A 84 2.03 -6.29 -12.31
CA LEU A 84 1.80 -5.78 -10.96
C LEU A 84 2.17 -6.80 -9.88
N GLU A 85 1.85 -8.07 -10.10
CA GLU A 85 2.24 -9.14 -9.20
C GLU A 85 3.75 -9.29 -9.08
N GLN A 86 4.47 -9.30 -10.22
CA GLN A 86 5.94 -9.34 -10.20
C GLN A 86 6.52 -8.09 -9.55
N GLN A 87 5.93 -6.93 -9.82
CA GLN A 87 6.35 -5.65 -9.23
C GLN A 87 6.24 -5.70 -7.71
N TRP A 88 5.16 -6.25 -7.14
CA TRP A 88 5.06 -6.42 -5.69
C TRP A 88 6.12 -7.37 -5.14
N LYS A 89 6.34 -8.52 -5.79
CA LYS A 89 7.34 -9.51 -5.36
C LYS A 89 8.76 -8.93 -5.37
N ILE A 90 9.11 -8.16 -6.39
CA ILE A 90 10.44 -7.58 -6.59
C ILE A 90 10.65 -6.33 -5.74
N ARG A 91 9.71 -5.38 -5.77
CA ARG A 91 9.81 -4.12 -5.02
C ARG A 91 9.91 -4.35 -3.51
N TYR A 92 9.27 -5.42 -3.02
CA TYR A 92 9.22 -5.75 -1.61
C TYR A 92 10.01 -7.02 -1.28
N SER A 93 10.99 -7.41 -2.12
CA SER A 93 11.85 -8.57 -1.88
C SER A 93 12.62 -8.49 -0.56
N SER A 94 12.98 -7.28 -0.12
CA SER A 94 13.59 -7.02 1.20
C SER A 94 12.64 -7.30 2.38
N ASN A 95 11.34 -7.43 2.12
CA ASN A 95 10.31 -7.80 3.09
C ASN A 95 9.87 -9.25 2.84
N GLU A 96 10.76 -10.22 3.12
CA GLU A 96 10.51 -11.65 2.87
C GLU A 96 9.17 -12.15 3.44
N TRP A 97 8.79 -11.66 4.63
CA TRP A 97 7.51 -11.97 5.27
C TRP A 97 6.31 -11.56 4.42
N PHE A 98 6.41 -10.43 3.72
CA PHE A 98 5.34 -9.90 2.87
C PHE A 98 5.24 -10.72 1.59
N VAL A 99 6.37 -11.06 0.96
CA VAL A 99 6.39 -11.93 -0.23
C VAL A 99 5.81 -13.31 0.09
N LEU A 100 6.16 -13.89 1.23
CA LEU A 100 5.57 -15.15 1.71
C LEU A 100 4.06 -15.01 1.96
N PHE A 101 3.62 -13.89 2.54
CA PHE A 101 2.22 -13.60 2.74
C PHE A 101 1.43 -13.49 1.43
N LEU A 102 1.97 -12.82 0.40
CA LEU A 102 1.35 -12.77 -0.92
C LEU A 102 1.21 -14.18 -1.51
N LYS A 103 2.29 -14.99 -1.45
CA LYS A 103 2.29 -16.37 -1.95
C LYS A 103 1.26 -17.26 -1.25
N GLN A 104 1.09 -17.10 0.07
CA GLN A 104 0.06 -17.84 0.82
C GLN A 104 -1.37 -17.47 0.42
N ASN A 105 -1.58 -16.31 -0.19
CA ASN A 105 -2.88 -15.82 -0.60
C ASN A 105 -3.09 -15.85 -2.13
N GLU A 106 -2.10 -16.27 -2.92
CA GLU A 106 -2.08 -16.19 -4.40
C GLU A 106 -3.32 -16.84 -5.05
N ASP A 107 -3.76 -17.98 -4.50
CA ASP A 107 -4.94 -18.72 -4.95
C ASP A 107 -6.28 -18.21 -4.35
N SER A 108 -6.23 -17.22 -3.45
CA SER A 108 -7.44 -16.72 -2.81
C SER A 108 -8.22 -15.78 -3.72
N GLN A 109 -9.54 -15.85 -3.66
CA GLN A 109 -10.42 -14.94 -4.42
C GLN A 109 -10.14 -13.47 -4.11
N ASN A 110 -9.79 -13.14 -2.87
CA ASN A 110 -9.49 -11.78 -2.46
C ASN A 110 -8.19 -11.26 -3.06
N TYR A 111 -7.16 -12.10 -3.14
CA TYR A 111 -5.92 -11.72 -3.82
C TYR A 111 -6.18 -11.40 -5.28
N GLN A 112 -6.92 -12.27 -5.98
CA GLN A 112 -7.31 -12.04 -7.36
C GLN A 112 -8.18 -10.78 -7.49
N PHE A 113 -9.06 -10.51 -6.53
CA PHE A 113 -9.85 -9.28 -6.49
C PHE A 113 -8.95 -8.04 -6.41
N ILE A 114 -8.01 -8.01 -5.45
CA ILE A 114 -7.10 -6.86 -5.25
C ILE A 114 -6.20 -6.68 -6.46
N LEU A 115 -5.71 -7.77 -7.06
CA LEU A 115 -4.88 -7.71 -8.25
C LEU A 115 -5.66 -7.17 -9.46
N ASN A 116 -6.89 -7.65 -9.68
CA ASN A 116 -7.78 -7.12 -10.72
C ASN A 116 -8.05 -5.62 -10.50
N ARG A 117 -8.33 -5.20 -9.27
CA ARG A 117 -8.57 -3.78 -8.92
C ARG A 117 -7.33 -2.93 -9.15
N THR A 118 -6.15 -3.43 -8.80
CA THR A 118 -4.88 -2.72 -9.02
C THR A 118 -4.58 -2.62 -10.51
N ALA A 119 -4.85 -3.67 -11.29
CA ALA A 119 -4.74 -3.59 -12.75
C ALA A 119 -5.73 -2.59 -13.34
N GLU A 120 -6.94 -2.49 -12.79
CA GLU A 120 -7.94 -1.55 -13.28
C GLU A 120 -7.59 -0.09 -12.97
N TYR A 121 -7.22 0.19 -11.72
CA TYR A 121 -7.18 1.55 -11.18
C TYR A 121 -5.79 1.97 -10.67
N GLY A 122 -4.78 1.13 -10.88
CA GLY A 122 -3.41 1.35 -10.42
C GLY A 122 -3.34 1.52 -8.91
N ASN A 123 -2.56 2.51 -8.49
CA ASN A 123 -2.32 2.82 -7.09
C ASN A 123 -3.45 3.61 -6.42
N LYS A 124 -4.57 3.87 -7.11
CA LYS A 124 -5.68 4.67 -6.57
C LYS A 124 -6.16 4.22 -5.17
N TYR A 125 -6.16 2.92 -4.92
CA TYR A 125 -6.58 2.33 -3.64
C TYR A 125 -5.42 1.91 -2.74
N MET A 126 -4.19 2.21 -3.15
CA MET A 126 -3.00 2.03 -2.33
C MET A 126 -2.74 3.35 -1.60
N LYS A 127 -2.86 3.35 -0.28
CA LYS A 127 -2.48 4.51 0.53
C LYS A 127 -0.95 4.69 0.49
N ASN A 128 -0.46 5.71 1.17
CA ASN A 128 0.98 6.08 1.22
C ASN A 128 1.93 4.95 1.68
N CYS A 129 1.40 3.84 2.20
CA CYS A 129 2.13 2.59 2.39
C CYS A 129 1.38 1.43 1.70
N PRO A 130 1.84 1.00 0.51
CA PRO A 130 1.17 -0.07 -0.23
C PRO A 130 1.20 -1.42 0.50
N ILE A 131 2.28 -1.77 1.21
CA ILE A 131 2.36 -3.01 2.01
C ILE A 131 1.18 -3.07 3.00
N LEU A 132 1.02 -2.04 3.84
CA LEU A 132 -0.08 -1.99 4.82
C LEU A 132 -1.44 -1.99 4.13
N SER A 133 -1.58 -1.27 3.01
CA SER A 133 -2.84 -1.22 2.25
C SER A 133 -3.26 -2.59 1.71
N ILE A 134 -2.30 -3.35 1.15
CA ILE A 134 -2.54 -4.70 0.61
C ILE A 134 -2.84 -5.68 1.74
N VAL A 135 -2.06 -5.64 2.83
CA VAL A 135 -2.29 -6.49 4.00
C VAL A 135 -3.68 -6.28 4.59
N LEU A 136 -4.10 -5.02 4.76
CA LEU A 136 -5.45 -4.72 5.25
C LEU A 136 -6.53 -5.25 4.31
N GLN A 137 -6.42 -5.03 3.00
CA GLN A 137 -7.40 -5.54 2.04
C GLN A 137 -7.46 -7.08 2.01
N LEU A 138 -6.32 -7.77 2.16
CA LEU A 138 -6.28 -9.24 2.18
C LEU A 138 -6.87 -9.83 3.47
N LEU A 139 -6.61 -9.20 4.62
CA LEU A 139 -7.15 -9.64 5.90
C LEU A 139 -8.65 -9.38 6.02
N PHE A 140 -9.15 -8.30 5.43
CA PHE A 140 -10.54 -7.88 5.53
C PHE A 140 -11.31 -8.22 4.28
N LYS A 141 -11.80 -9.47 4.23
CA LYS A 141 -12.46 -10.04 3.05
C LYS A 141 -13.70 -9.29 2.56
N GLU A 142 -14.30 -8.47 3.41
CA GLU A 142 -15.50 -7.68 3.11
C GLU A 142 -15.18 -6.27 2.55
N ILE A 143 -13.90 -5.92 2.36
CA ILE A 143 -13.51 -4.64 1.77
C ILE A 143 -13.55 -4.73 0.24
N ASP A 144 -14.76 -4.58 -0.29
CA ASP A 144 -15.03 -4.44 -1.71
C ASP A 144 -14.92 -2.97 -2.20
N ASP A 145 -15.19 -2.74 -3.49
CA ASP A 145 -15.09 -1.41 -4.10
C ASP A 145 -16.08 -0.41 -3.49
N GLN A 146 -17.26 -0.88 -3.07
CA GLN A 146 -18.25 -0.03 -2.42
C GLN A 146 -17.75 0.41 -1.03
N CYS A 147 -17.16 -0.51 -0.26
CA CYS A 147 -16.53 -0.20 1.02
C CYS A 147 -15.37 0.80 0.90
N LEU A 148 -14.60 0.72 -0.19
CA LEU A 148 -13.49 1.63 -0.47
C LEU A 148 -13.95 3.03 -0.91
N THR A 149 -15.03 3.12 -1.67
CA THR A 149 -15.45 4.38 -2.32
C THR A 149 -16.56 5.11 -1.59
N GLU A 150 -17.53 4.40 -1.00
CA GLU A 150 -18.77 4.99 -0.49
C GLU A 150 -18.86 4.92 1.03
N LEU A 151 -18.60 3.75 1.62
CA LEU A 151 -18.86 3.53 3.05
C LEU A 151 -17.78 4.11 3.96
N ASN A 152 -16.68 4.61 3.39
CA ASN A 152 -15.50 5.11 4.11
C ASN A 152 -14.92 4.09 5.12
N LEU A 153 -15.34 2.83 5.09
CA LEU A 153 -14.96 1.82 6.08
C LEU A 153 -13.45 1.58 6.04
N PHE A 154 -12.88 1.47 4.84
CA PHE A 154 -11.43 1.32 4.69
C PHE A 154 -10.67 2.58 5.11
N ASN A 155 -11.22 3.78 4.86
CA ASN A 155 -10.60 5.03 5.31
C ASN A 155 -10.62 5.15 6.84
N ASP A 156 -11.73 4.80 7.49
CA ASP A 156 -11.84 4.75 8.95
C ASP A 156 -10.89 3.69 9.52
N LEU A 157 -10.84 2.50 8.92
CA LEU A 157 -9.94 1.41 9.30
C LEU A 157 -8.47 1.86 9.21
N TRP A 158 -8.08 2.40 8.05
CA TRP A 158 -6.76 2.93 7.80
C TRP A 158 -6.38 3.96 8.86
N LEU A 159 -7.21 5.01 9.03
CA LEU A 159 -6.97 6.09 9.98
C LEU A 159 -6.90 5.57 11.43
N THR A 160 -7.79 4.65 11.79
CA THR A 160 -7.86 4.10 13.14
C THR A 160 -6.60 3.31 13.45
N ILE A 161 -6.18 2.41 12.56
CA ILE A 161 -5.00 1.56 12.77
C ILE A 161 -3.71 2.39 12.74
N THR A 162 -3.57 3.33 11.82
CA THR A 162 -2.34 4.15 11.72
C THR A 162 -2.19 5.16 12.85
N ASN A 163 -3.26 5.53 13.55
CA ASN A 163 -3.18 6.43 14.72
C ASN A 163 -3.16 5.68 16.06
N HIS A 164 -3.88 4.56 16.16
CA HIS A 164 -4.13 3.87 17.42
C HIS A 164 -3.50 2.47 17.49
N GLY A 165 -2.73 2.08 16.47
CA GLY A 165 -1.99 0.83 16.43
C GLY A 165 -2.87 -0.41 16.26
N LEU A 166 -2.22 -1.56 16.33
CA LEU A 166 -2.82 -2.87 16.10
C LEU A 166 -4.06 -3.13 16.99
N LYS A 167 -4.02 -2.78 18.27
CA LYS A 167 -5.13 -3.07 19.20
C LYS A 167 -6.44 -2.40 18.83
N SER A 168 -6.40 -1.31 18.07
CA SER A 168 -7.59 -0.63 17.59
C SER A 168 -8.44 -1.46 16.61
N ILE A 169 -7.88 -2.56 16.09
CA ILE A 169 -8.56 -3.53 15.23
C ILE A 169 -9.83 -4.12 15.86
N GLU A 170 -9.89 -4.18 17.21
CA GLU A 170 -11.05 -4.66 17.96
C GLU A 170 -12.33 -3.86 17.66
N LYS A 171 -12.19 -2.58 17.29
CA LYS A 171 -13.31 -1.71 16.85
C LYS A 171 -14.05 -2.31 15.65
N TYR A 172 -13.37 -3.11 14.84
CA TYR A 172 -13.89 -3.71 13.61
C TYR A 172 -14.26 -5.18 13.79
N SER A 173 -14.44 -5.65 15.02
CA SER A 173 -14.84 -7.03 15.33
C SER A 173 -16.14 -7.49 14.66
N ASN A 174 -17.01 -6.57 14.24
CA ASN A 174 -18.22 -6.90 13.46
C ASN A 174 -17.93 -7.26 11.99
N TYR A 175 -16.75 -6.90 11.47
CA TYR A 175 -16.32 -7.09 10.07
C TYR A 175 -15.19 -8.13 9.93
N ILE A 176 -14.70 -8.65 11.05
CA ILE A 176 -13.59 -9.61 11.11
C ILE A 176 -14.08 -10.84 11.86
N SER A 177 -13.85 -12.03 11.31
CA SER A 177 -14.17 -13.25 12.05
C SER A 177 -13.40 -13.29 13.36
N LYS A 178 -14.03 -13.80 14.42
CA LYS A 178 -13.42 -13.86 15.76
C LYS A 178 -12.09 -14.63 15.76
N ASP A 179 -11.99 -15.69 14.96
CA ASP A 179 -10.76 -16.49 14.84
C ASP A 179 -9.62 -15.70 14.18
N LEU A 180 -9.95 -14.90 13.16
CA LEU A 180 -8.98 -14.02 12.52
C LEU A 180 -8.58 -12.88 13.46
N LEU A 181 -9.53 -12.28 14.18
CA LEU A 181 -9.28 -11.23 15.17
C LEU A 181 -8.36 -11.74 16.31
N ASN A 182 -8.65 -12.90 16.88
CA ASN A 182 -7.80 -13.53 17.89
C ASN A 182 -6.41 -13.83 17.33
N THR A 183 -6.35 -14.34 16.10
CA THR A 183 -5.07 -14.55 15.41
C THR A 183 -4.31 -13.24 15.29
N ILE A 184 -4.98 -12.13 14.94
CA ILE A 184 -4.42 -10.77 14.77
C ILE A 184 -4.00 -10.12 16.11
N ILE A 185 -4.53 -10.54 17.26
CA ILE A 185 -4.21 -9.90 18.54
C ILE A 185 -3.18 -10.73 19.33
N GLU A 186 -3.28 -12.06 19.29
CA GLU A 186 -2.55 -12.94 20.21
C GLU A 186 -1.16 -13.35 19.70
N LYS A 187 -0.87 -13.21 18.40
CA LYS A 187 0.39 -13.66 17.80
C LYS A 187 1.37 -12.49 17.59
N LYS A 188 2.58 -12.58 18.16
CA LYS A 188 3.58 -11.49 18.11
C LYS A 188 4.27 -11.28 16.75
N GLU A 189 4.00 -12.13 15.75
CA GLU A 189 4.61 -12.09 14.41
C GLU A 189 3.57 -11.94 13.28
N LEU A 190 2.50 -11.20 13.53
CA LEU A 190 1.47 -11.04 12.53
C LEU A 190 1.90 -10.13 11.40
N VAL A 191 1.51 -10.53 10.20
CA VAL A 191 1.64 -9.77 8.96
C VAL A 191 1.18 -8.32 9.13
N LEU A 192 0.07 -8.08 9.84
CA LEU A 192 -0.41 -6.72 10.11
C LEU A 192 0.50 -5.92 11.05
N PHE A 193 1.05 -6.57 12.08
CA PHE A 193 2.01 -5.93 12.98
C PHE A 193 3.30 -5.56 12.24
N GLN A 194 3.83 -6.45 11.40
CA GLN A 194 5.00 -6.15 10.57
C GLN A 194 4.71 -5.03 9.57
N ALA A 195 3.55 -5.03 8.93
CA ALA A 195 3.14 -3.95 8.03
C ALA A 195 3.04 -2.60 8.76
N LEU A 196 2.56 -2.57 10.01
CA LEU A 196 2.54 -1.37 10.82
C LEU A 196 3.93 -0.90 11.20
N ARG A 197 4.84 -1.82 11.56
CA ARG A 197 6.24 -1.47 11.79
C ARG A 197 6.87 -0.82 10.56
N GLU A 198 6.64 -1.38 9.37
CA GLU A 198 7.13 -0.77 8.12
C GLU A 198 6.52 0.60 7.85
N TYR A 199 5.24 0.80 8.15
CA TYR A 199 4.58 2.11 8.06
C TYR A 199 5.21 3.15 9.01
N TYR A 200 5.44 2.79 10.28
CA TYR A 200 5.91 3.73 11.29
C TYR A 200 7.42 4.00 11.23
N ARG A 201 8.23 3.00 10.83
CA ARG A 201 9.69 3.00 10.98
C ARG A 201 10.38 4.27 10.45
N PRO A 202 10.15 4.73 9.20
CA PRO A 202 10.88 5.89 8.68
C PRO A 202 10.62 7.15 9.50
N GLN A 203 9.34 7.45 9.76
CA GLN A 203 8.93 8.65 10.46
C GLN A 203 9.30 8.60 11.95
N LEU A 204 9.14 7.44 12.60
CA LEU A 204 9.48 7.28 14.00
C LEU A 204 10.97 7.47 14.23
N PHE A 205 11.82 6.85 13.41
CA PHE A 205 13.27 6.92 13.59
C PHE A 205 13.76 8.35 13.37
N GLN A 206 13.26 9.02 12.34
CA GLN A 206 13.50 10.45 12.12
C GLN A 206 13.08 11.28 13.35
N LEU A 207 11.88 11.07 13.89
CA LEU A 207 11.39 11.82 15.04
C LEU A 207 12.25 11.63 16.30
N LEU A 208 12.73 10.40 16.54
CA LEU A 208 13.61 10.09 17.66
C LEU A 208 14.96 10.80 17.50
N GLU A 209 15.56 10.73 16.30
CA GLU A 209 16.83 11.39 15.98
C GLU A 209 16.73 12.91 16.14
N GLU A 210 15.73 13.53 15.53
CA GLU A 210 15.53 14.98 15.63
C GLU A 210 15.12 15.44 17.04
N SER A 211 14.73 14.51 17.93
CA SER A 211 14.46 14.78 19.34
C SER A 211 15.70 14.57 20.23
N ASN A 212 16.87 14.32 19.62
CA ASN A 212 18.13 14.00 20.28
C ASN A 212 18.04 12.76 21.19
N ILE A 213 17.25 11.77 20.79
CA ILE A 213 17.14 10.49 21.48
C ILE A 213 18.11 9.53 20.80
N LYS A 214 19.12 9.05 21.54
CA LYS A 214 20.08 8.08 20.99
C LYS A 214 19.47 6.69 21.00
N ASN A 215 19.80 5.87 20.00
CA ASN A 215 19.44 4.47 19.98
C ASN A 215 20.37 3.66 20.92
N THR A 216 20.12 3.73 22.23
CA THR A 216 20.77 2.90 23.25
C THR A 216 19.86 1.74 23.63
N ASP A 217 20.43 0.55 23.88
CA ASP A 217 19.68 -0.64 24.31
C ASP A 217 18.48 -0.98 23.42
N ASN A 218 18.65 -0.82 22.10
CA ASN A 218 17.61 -1.09 21.10
C ASN A 218 16.32 -0.29 21.29
N LEU A 219 16.43 0.92 21.86
CA LEU A 219 15.30 1.81 22.15
C LEU A 219 14.44 2.10 20.90
N TYR A 220 15.05 2.20 19.71
CA TYR A 220 14.31 2.48 18.48
C TYR A 220 13.36 1.36 18.10
N GLU A 221 13.81 0.11 18.19
CA GLU A 221 12.95 -1.05 17.92
C GLU A 221 11.91 -1.25 19.00
N LEU A 222 12.25 -0.96 20.27
CA LEU A 222 11.25 -0.95 21.34
C LEU A 222 10.15 0.09 21.08
N ALA A 223 10.55 1.30 20.67
CA ALA A 223 9.61 2.35 20.31
C ALA A 223 8.74 1.93 19.14
N LEU A 224 9.34 1.31 18.13
CA LEU A 224 8.64 0.83 16.94
C LEU A 224 7.60 -0.22 17.28
N ASN A 225 7.95 -1.19 18.14
CA ASN A 225 7.01 -2.22 18.59
C ASN A 225 5.85 -1.60 19.38
N ASN A 226 6.13 -0.67 20.29
CA ASN A 226 5.09 -0.03 21.09
C ASN A 226 4.15 0.83 20.25
N VAL A 227 4.68 1.58 19.28
CA VAL A 227 3.85 2.39 18.35
C VAL A 227 3.05 1.49 17.42
N ALA A 228 3.62 0.38 16.94
CA ALA A 228 2.87 -0.59 16.14
C ALA A 228 1.71 -1.22 16.93
N ASP A 229 1.88 -1.50 18.22
CA ASP A 229 0.85 -2.13 19.05
C ASP A 229 -0.24 -1.13 19.52
N TYR A 230 0.17 0.08 19.91
CA TYR A 230 -0.68 1.05 20.62
C TYR A 230 -0.90 2.40 19.91
N GLY A 231 -0.25 2.62 18.77
CA GLY A 231 -0.25 3.90 18.07
C GLY A 231 0.73 4.92 18.65
N TRP A 232 0.82 6.08 18.01
CA TRP A 232 1.86 7.10 18.29
C TRP A 232 1.90 7.55 19.75
N LEU A 233 0.80 8.13 20.24
CA LEU A 233 0.78 8.76 21.56
C LEU A 233 0.92 7.74 22.69
N LYS A 234 0.11 6.67 22.67
CA LYS A 234 0.09 5.67 23.73
C LYS A 234 1.36 4.80 23.70
N GLY A 235 1.82 4.40 22.51
CA GLY A 235 3.04 3.59 22.36
C GLY A 235 4.29 4.31 22.87
N LEU A 236 4.42 5.62 22.60
CA LEU A 236 5.57 6.38 23.06
C LEU A 236 5.49 6.76 24.54
N GLN A 237 4.30 6.90 25.13
CA GLN A 237 4.14 7.07 26.58
C GLN A 237 4.80 5.95 27.38
N GLU A 238 4.79 4.72 26.87
CA GLU A 238 5.45 3.58 27.52
C GLU A 238 6.98 3.71 27.59
N LEU A 239 7.57 4.61 26.80
CA LEU A 239 9.02 4.86 26.80
C LEU A 239 9.46 5.97 27.76
N GLN A 240 8.52 6.64 28.43
CA GLN A 240 8.80 7.83 29.23
C GLN A 240 9.94 7.64 30.23
N ASN A 241 10.01 6.46 30.87
CA ASN A 241 11.02 6.16 31.89
C ASN A 241 12.39 5.76 31.31
N LYS A 242 12.48 5.55 29.98
CA LYS A 242 13.70 5.15 29.27
C LYS A 242 14.37 6.31 28.54
N ILE A 243 13.74 7.49 28.52
CA ILE A 243 14.17 8.65 27.77
C ILE A 243 14.37 9.82 28.73
N ILE A 244 15.40 10.63 28.49
CA ILE A 244 15.63 11.87 29.24
C ILE A 244 14.35 12.74 29.14
N PRO A 245 13.77 13.22 30.27
CA PRO A 245 12.48 13.90 30.27
C PRO A 245 12.37 15.09 29.30
N LYS A 246 13.47 15.86 29.14
CA LYS A 246 13.53 16.99 28.20
C LYS A 246 13.37 16.52 26.75
N CYS A 247 14.10 15.49 26.33
CA CYS A 247 14.01 14.92 24.99
C CYS A 247 12.62 14.30 24.76
N PHE A 248 12.07 13.63 25.76
CA PHE A 248 10.73 13.06 25.70
C PHE A 248 9.64 14.13 25.51
N LYS A 249 9.75 15.27 26.22
CA LYS A 249 8.83 16.41 26.04
C LYS A 249 8.91 17.00 24.62
N ILE A 250 10.11 17.09 24.04
CA ILE A 250 10.31 17.55 22.66
C ILE A 250 9.62 16.58 21.69
N LEU A 251 9.86 15.27 21.84
CA LEU A 251 9.24 14.23 21.03
C LEU A 251 7.70 14.34 21.03
N LEU A 252 7.08 14.39 22.22
CA LEU A 252 5.63 14.52 22.34
C LEU A 252 5.07 15.79 21.70
N THR A 253 5.83 16.90 21.77
CA THR A 253 5.41 18.17 21.15
C THR A 253 5.40 18.05 19.63
N LYS A 254 6.41 17.41 19.03
CA LYS A 254 6.46 17.18 17.58
C LYS A 254 5.33 16.31 17.08
N ILE A 255 4.93 15.31 17.86
CA ILE A 255 3.85 14.39 17.49
C ILE A 255 2.50 15.10 17.54
N ARG A 256 2.21 15.82 18.63
CA ARG A 256 0.96 16.59 18.73
C ARG A 256 0.84 17.65 17.64
N GLY A 257 1.95 18.30 17.28
CA GLY A 257 1.97 19.23 16.15
C GLY A 257 1.76 18.55 14.79
N LYS A 258 2.03 17.24 14.67
CA LYS A 258 1.78 16.43 13.47
C LYS A 258 0.40 15.78 13.45
N ASP A 259 -0.23 15.46 14.58
CA ASP A 259 -1.61 14.93 14.61
C ASP A 259 -2.58 15.92 13.93
N ASP A 260 -2.36 17.22 14.12
CA ASP A 260 -3.12 18.28 13.45
C ASP A 260 -2.82 18.38 11.94
N SER A 261 -1.66 17.89 11.47
CA SER A 261 -1.25 17.94 10.06
C SER A 261 -1.47 16.63 9.29
N ILE A 262 -1.37 15.47 9.93
CA ILE A 262 -1.64 14.15 9.32
C ILE A 262 -3.15 14.01 9.06
N ALA A 263 -3.99 14.43 10.02
CA ALA A 263 -5.42 14.55 9.79
C ALA A 263 -5.76 15.52 8.65
N LEU A 264 -4.99 16.61 8.50
CA LEU A 264 -5.18 17.60 7.43
C LEU A 264 -4.71 17.07 6.07
N ILE A 265 -3.53 16.45 5.99
CA ILE A 265 -2.97 15.90 4.75
C ILE A 265 -3.87 14.78 4.23
N ASP A 266 -4.30 13.84 5.09
CA ASP A 266 -5.19 12.75 4.66
C ASP A 266 -6.61 13.26 4.29
N SER A 267 -7.10 14.35 4.89
CA SER A 267 -8.35 15.00 4.46
C SER A 267 -8.21 15.73 3.12
N ILE A 268 -7.03 16.26 2.80
CA ILE A 268 -6.75 16.96 1.54
C ILE A 268 -6.57 15.94 0.40
N THR A 269 -5.94 14.79 0.64
CA THR A 269 -5.80 13.74 -0.39
C THR A 269 -7.15 13.13 -0.78
N VAL A 270 -8.11 13.06 0.14
CA VAL A 270 -9.51 12.66 -0.14
C VAL A 270 -10.30 13.78 -0.83
N SER A 271 -9.89 15.03 -0.69
CA SER A 271 -10.56 16.19 -1.29
C SER A 271 -10.12 16.50 -2.73
N CYS A 272 -9.11 15.83 -3.29
CA CYS A 272 -8.72 16.03 -4.70
C CYS A 272 -9.70 15.40 -5.71
N ASP A 273 -10.61 14.53 -5.27
CA ASP A 273 -11.70 13.99 -6.12
C ASP A 273 -12.80 15.02 -6.43
N THR A 274 -12.73 16.23 -5.87
CA THR A 274 -13.73 17.28 -6.14
C THR A 274 -13.57 17.97 -7.51
N PHE A 275 -12.54 17.64 -8.30
CA PHE A 275 -12.38 18.19 -9.65
C PHE A 275 -13.34 17.62 -10.70
N ARG A 276 -14.16 16.60 -10.37
CA ARG A 276 -15.16 16.00 -11.29
C ARG A 276 -16.56 16.62 -11.26
N LYS A 277 -16.76 17.79 -10.62
CA LYS A 277 -18.08 18.47 -10.56
C LYS A 277 -18.22 19.75 -11.39
N LYS A 278 -17.32 20.04 -12.34
CA LYS A 278 -17.51 21.17 -13.29
C LYS A 278 -18.18 20.81 -14.62
N ASP A 279 -18.37 19.53 -14.95
CA ASP A 279 -18.99 19.12 -16.23
C ASP A 279 -20.48 18.73 -16.15
N LYS A 280 -21.15 18.96 -15.00
CA LYS A 280 -22.62 18.74 -14.88
C LYS A 280 -23.44 20.01 -14.69
N LEU A 281 -22.89 21.19 -14.97
CA LEU A 281 -23.62 22.47 -14.90
C LEU A 281 -23.66 23.26 -16.23
N LYS A 282 -23.53 22.57 -17.38
CA LYS A 282 -23.77 23.17 -18.71
C LYS A 282 -24.91 22.58 -19.54
N GLU A 283 -25.67 21.62 -19.01
CA GLU A 283 -26.85 21.05 -19.70
C GLU A 283 -28.17 21.21 -18.94
N ARG A 284 -28.31 22.32 -18.20
CA ARG A 284 -29.64 22.82 -17.75
C ARG A 284 -29.78 24.31 -18.03
N GLY A 285 -29.50 24.66 -19.27
CA GLY A 285 -29.61 26.02 -19.77
C GLY A 285 -29.70 26.03 -21.29
N LYS A 286 -30.76 25.42 -21.82
CA LYS A 286 -31.48 25.78 -23.05
C LYS A 286 -32.74 24.95 -23.15
#